data_AF-A0A915MJV5-F1
#
_entry.id   AF-A0A915MJV5-F1
#
_cell.length_a   1.000
_cell.length_b   1.000
_cell.length_c   1.000
_cell.angle_alpha   90.00
_cell.angle_beta   90.00
_cell.angle_gamma   90.00
#
_symmetry.space_group_name_H-M   'P 1'
#
loop_
_entity.id
_entity.type
_entity.pdbx_description
1 polymer ?
#
loop_
_entity_poly.entity_id
_entity_poly.type
_entity_poly.pdbx_seq_one_letter_code
_entity_poly.pdbx_strand_id
1 'polypeptide(L)'
;RIIQDRIIRPQYYPEILFNLFGDGKEQKRCVKALHDFTGNAILARKQMMDKAGGIQKMLEKKAEDGGGIRLALLDLMLDMHSRNEIDLEGIQEEVDTFTFEGHDTTSAALNW
;
A
#
# COMPACT_ATOMS: atom_id res chain seq x y z
N ARG A 1 -4.55 -10.58 -16.86
CA ARG A 1 -5.27 -10.33 -18.15
C ARG A 1 -6.56 -9.54 -18.00
N ILE A 2 -7.22 -9.57 -16.84
CA ILE A 2 -8.50 -8.89 -16.58
C ILE A 2 -8.56 -7.44 -17.09
N ILE A 3 -7.53 -6.62 -16.81
CA ILE A 3 -7.47 -5.23 -17.29
C ILE A 3 -7.38 -5.15 -18.83
N GLN A 4 -6.58 -6.01 -19.46
CA GLN A 4 -6.44 -6.06 -20.92
C GLN A 4 -7.77 -6.47 -21.58
N ASP A 5 -8.45 -7.48 -21.04
CA ASP A 5 -9.77 -7.89 -21.54
C ASP A 5 -10.81 -6.77 -21.41
N ARG A 6 -10.73 -5.97 -20.33
CA ARG A 6 -11.63 -4.82 -20.14
C ARG A 6 -11.34 -3.68 -21.12
N ILE A 7 -10.10 -3.48 -21.54
CA ILE A 7 -9.73 -2.46 -22.54
C ILE A 7 -10.15 -2.90 -23.96
N ILE A 8 -10.00 -4.18 -24.27
CA ILE A 8 -10.23 -4.70 -25.63
C ILE A 8 -11.72 -4.95 -25.90
N ARG A 9 -12.53 -5.24 -24.87
CA ARG A 9 -13.93 -5.67 -25.02
C ARG A 9 -14.91 -4.61 -24.50
N PRO A 10 -15.55 -3.81 -25.38
CA PRO A 10 -16.49 -2.76 -24.98
C PRO A 10 -17.67 -3.25 -24.13
N GLN A 11 -18.10 -4.51 -24.31
CA GLN A 11 -19.17 -5.11 -23.50
C GLN A 11 -18.83 -5.24 -22.01
N TYR A 12 -17.55 -5.13 -21.63
CA TYR A 12 -17.09 -5.16 -20.25
C TYR A 12 -16.85 -3.77 -19.65
N TYR A 13 -17.19 -2.69 -20.38
CA TYR A 13 -17.14 -1.33 -19.83
C TYR A 13 -18.23 -1.15 -18.75
N PRO A 14 -19.50 -1.54 -18.99
CA PRO A 14 -20.52 -1.47 -17.95
C PRO A 14 -20.20 -2.45 -16.82
N GLU A 15 -20.12 -1.96 -15.59
CA GLU A 15 -19.78 -2.79 -14.43
C GLU A 15 -20.75 -3.95 -14.23
N ILE A 16 -22.03 -3.75 -14.57
CA ILE A 16 -23.06 -4.79 -14.46
C ILE A 16 -22.66 -6.00 -15.32
N LEU A 17 -22.42 -5.78 -16.62
CA LEU A 17 -22.04 -6.84 -17.55
C LEU A 17 -20.71 -7.49 -17.18
N PHE A 18 -19.75 -6.70 -16.73
CA PHE A 18 -18.45 -7.19 -16.29
C PHE A 18 -18.52 -8.04 -15.01
N ASN A 19 -19.39 -7.68 -14.06
CA ASN A 19 -19.60 -8.45 -12.83
C ASN A 19 -20.45 -9.71 -13.05
N LEU A 20 -21.30 -9.73 -14.08
CA LEU A 20 -22.18 -10.85 -14.44
C LEU A 20 -21.50 -11.89 -15.35
N PHE A 21 -20.83 -11.42 -16.42
CA PHE A 21 -20.30 -12.27 -17.49
C PHE A 21 -18.77 -12.25 -17.61
N GLY A 22 -18.10 -11.31 -16.96
CA GLY A 22 -16.64 -11.21 -16.93
C GLY A 22 -16.05 -11.58 -15.58
N ASP A 23 -14.78 -11.20 -15.39
CA ASP A 23 -14.00 -11.52 -14.20
C ASP A 23 -14.15 -10.47 -13.08
N GLY A 24 -15.25 -9.71 -13.04
CA GLY A 24 -15.43 -8.61 -12.08
C GLY A 24 -15.38 -9.06 -10.62
N LYS A 25 -15.84 -10.28 -10.31
CA LYS A 25 -15.69 -10.87 -8.98
C LYS A 25 -14.23 -11.18 -8.63
N GLU A 26 -13.46 -11.64 -9.61
CA GLU A 26 -12.04 -11.97 -9.41
C GLU A 26 -11.21 -10.70 -9.25
N GLN A 27 -11.47 -9.66 -10.06
CA GLN A 27 -10.87 -8.35 -9.88
C GLN A 27 -11.09 -7.81 -8.46
N LYS A 28 -12.35 -7.85 -7.98
CA LYS A 28 -12.67 -7.41 -6.62
C LYS A 28 -11.96 -8.23 -5.54
N ARG A 29 -11.80 -9.54 -5.74
CA ARG A 29 -11.02 -10.39 -4.82
C ARG A 29 -9.54 -10.01 -4.78
N CYS A 30 -8.93 -9.78 -5.94
CA CYS A 30 -7.52 -9.38 -6.02
C CYS A 30 -7.28 -8.01 -5.39
N VAL A 31 -8.14 -7.02 -5.69
CA VAL A 31 -8.06 -5.68 -5.08
C VAL A 31 -8.23 -5.77 -3.56
N LYS A 32 -9.20 -6.57 -3.10
CA LYS A 32 -9.38 -6.79 -1.66
C LYS A 32 -8.14 -7.41 -1.02
N ALA A 33 -7.55 -8.43 -1.64
CA ALA A 33 -6.34 -9.06 -1.11
C ALA A 33 -5.16 -8.07 -1.02
N LEU A 34 -5.04 -7.15 -1.98
CA LEU A 34 -4.04 -6.09 -1.97
C LEU A 34 -4.27 -5.13 -0.78
N HIS A 35 -5.49 -4.61 -0.64
CA HIS A 35 -5.85 -3.71 0.46
C HIS A 35 -5.71 -4.38 1.84
N ASP A 36 -6.05 -5.68 1.94
CA ASP A 36 -5.87 -6.45 3.16
C ASP A 36 -4.37 -6.59 3.50
N PHE A 37 -3.50 -6.80 2.49
CA PHE A 37 -2.06 -6.90 2.69
C PHE A 37 -1.46 -5.58 3.17
N THR A 38 -1.74 -4.46 2.50
CA THR A 38 -1.22 -3.14 2.84
C THR A 38 -1.80 -2.64 4.16
N GLY A 39 -3.10 -2.83 4.39
CA GLY A 39 -3.76 -2.50 5.66
C GLY A 39 -3.13 -3.24 6.84
N ASN A 40 -2.82 -4.53 6.69
CA ASN A 40 -2.12 -5.31 7.70
C ASN A 40 -0.69 -4.81 7.94
N ALA A 41 0.03 -4.41 6.89
CA ALA A 41 1.39 -3.86 7.00
C ALA A 41 1.39 -2.52 7.77
N ILE A 42 0.44 -1.62 7.45
CA ILE A 42 0.26 -0.33 8.13
C ILE A 42 -0.07 -0.58 9.61
N LEU A 43 -1.02 -1.47 9.91
CA LEU A 43 -1.42 -1.81 11.27
C LEU A 43 -0.26 -2.39 12.09
N ALA A 44 0.47 -3.36 11.53
CA ALA A 44 1.62 -3.98 12.16
C ALA A 44 2.69 -2.93 12.49
N ARG A 45 2.93 -1.99 11.56
CA ARG A 45 3.91 -0.93 11.78
C ARG A 45 3.48 0.06 12.84
N LYS A 46 2.22 0.51 12.81
CA LYS A 46 1.63 1.38 13.83
C LYS A 46 1.75 0.76 15.22
N GLN A 47 1.44 -0.52 15.38
CA GLN A 47 1.59 -1.23 16.67
C GLN A 47 3.05 -1.27 17.16
N MET A 48 4.03 -1.42 16.26
CA MET A 48 5.44 -1.36 16.64
C MET A 48 5.82 0.04 17.16
N MET A 49 5.28 1.09 16.55
CA MET A 49 5.53 2.48 16.93
C MET A 49 4.87 2.84 18.26
N ASP A 50 3.64 2.38 18.48
CA ASP A 50 2.92 2.56 19.74
C ASP A 50 3.69 1.87 20.89
N LYS A 51 4.18 0.65 20.68
CA LYS A 51 5.02 -0.07 21.65
C LYS A 51 6.35 0.60 21.94
N ALA A 52 6.93 1.29 20.95
CA ALA A 52 8.16 2.07 21.12
C ALA A 52 7.92 3.39 21.89
N GLY A 53 6.67 3.76 22.16
CA GLY A 53 6.32 5.02 22.82
C GLY A 53 6.38 6.23 21.89
N GLY A 54 6.13 6.01 20.59
CA GLY A 54 6.10 7.04 19.56
C GLY A 54 7.32 7.03 18.63
N ILE A 55 7.19 7.78 17.54
CA ILE A 55 8.19 7.87 16.47
C ILE A 55 9.52 8.42 16.97
N GLN A 56 9.45 9.44 17.81
CA GLN A 56 10.62 10.10 18.37
C GLN A 56 11.53 9.12 19.11
N LYS A 57 10.96 8.31 20.01
CA LYS A 57 11.70 7.26 20.73
C LYS A 57 12.19 6.14 19.82
N MET A 58 11.43 5.81 18.79
CA MET A 58 11.84 4.80 17.82
C MET A 58 13.03 5.27 16.96
N LEU A 59 13.07 6.57 16.62
CA LEU A 59 14.17 7.20 15.88
C LEU A 59 15.40 7.40 16.76
N GLU A 60 15.21 7.82 18.01
CA GLU A 60 16.29 7.94 19.01
C GLU A 60 16.98 6.59 19.22
N LYS A 61 16.21 5.51 19.39
CA LYS A 61 16.75 4.16 19.51
C LYS A 61 17.52 3.72 18.25
N LYS A 62 17.01 4.02 17.05
CA LYS A 62 17.71 3.74 15.78
C LYS A 62 19.03 4.52 15.66
N ALA A 63 19.04 5.76 16.11
CA ALA A 63 20.24 6.61 16.12
C ALA A 63 21.29 6.11 17.11
N GLU A 64 20.87 5.61 18.28
CA GLU A 64 21.73 4.97 19.27
C GLU A 64 22.35 3.67 18.74
N ASP A 65 21.62 2.90 17.94
CA ASP A 65 22.10 1.68 17.27
C ASP A 65 23.14 1.96 16.14
N GLY A 66 23.60 3.21 15.98
CA GLY A 66 24.64 3.60 15.02
C GLY A 66 24.17 3.72 13.57
N GLY A 67 22.89 3.46 13.31
CA GLY A 67 22.24 3.74 12.04
C GLY A 67 21.71 5.17 12.03
N GLY A 68 22.33 6.08 11.28
CA GLY A 68 21.81 7.44 11.12
C GLY A 68 20.30 7.46 10.82
N ILE A 69 19.59 8.50 11.28
CA ILE A 69 18.12 8.59 11.23
C ILE A 69 17.65 8.47 9.77
N ARG A 70 17.21 7.28 9.37
CA ARG A 70 16.52 7.02 8.10
C ARG A 70 15.11 6.59 8.43
N LEU A 71 14.16 7.50 8.20
CA LEU A 71 12.74 7.18 8.21
C LEU A 71 12.45 6.33 6.97
N ALA A 72 11.87 5.15 7.18
CA ALA A 72 11.20 4.48 6.10
C ALA A 72 9.98 5.33 5.70
N LEU A 73 9.58 5.29 4.43
CA LEU A 73 8.45 6.07 3.91
C LEU A 73 7.20 5.94 4.80
N LEU A 74 6.84 4.70 5.18
CA LEU A 74 5.70 4.43 6.04
C LEU A 74 5.85 5.02 7.45
N ASP A 75 7.07 5.05 7.99
CA ASP A 75 7.33 5.67 9.31
C ASP A 75 7.08 7.18 9.25
N LEU A 76 7.46 7.83 8.15
CA LEU A 76 7.21 9.26 7.91
C LEU A 76 5.71 9.56 7.79
N MET A 77 4.99 8.75 7.01
CA MET A 77 3.55 8.96 6.82
C MET A 77 2.75 8.78 8.12
N LEU A 78 3.14 7.81 8.94
CA LEU A 78 2.55 7.61 10.26
C LEU A 78 2.89 8.76 11.24
N ASP A 79 4.02 9.46 11.07
CA ASP A 79 4.33 10.71 11.79
C ASP A 79 3.37 11.83 11.41
N MET A 80 3.20 12.04 10.11
CA MET A 80 2.27 13.03 9.57
C MET A 80 0.84 12.77 10.05
N HIS A 81 0.45 11.49 10.16
CA HIS A 81 -0.85 11.12 10.70
C HIS A 81 -0.98 11.48 12.19
N SER A 82 0.06 11.27 12.99
CA SER A 82 0.08 11.67 14.39
C SER A 82 -0.02 13.19 14.59
N ARG A 83 0.38 13.96 13.56
CA ARG A 83 0.28 15.42 13.48
C ARG A 83 -1.02 15.92 12.84
N ASN A 84 -1.96 15.02 12.54
CA ASN A 84 -3.22 15.32 11.84
C ASN A 84 -3.05 15.93 10.44
N GLU A 85 -1.94 15.65 9.74
CA GLU A 85 -1.67 16.16 8.39
C GLU A 85 -2.19 15.23 7.29
N ILE A 86 -2.35 13.93 7.59
CA ILE A 86 -2.90 12.91 6.71
C ILE A 86 -3.80 11.97 7.51
N ASP A 87 -4.86 11.46 6.88
CA ASP A 87 -5.72 10.44 7.46
C ASP A 87 -5.21 9.02 7.17
N LEU A 88 -5.83 8.01 7.79
CA LEU A 88 -5.42 6.62 7.58
C LEU A 88 -5.77 6.12 6.18
N GLU A 89 -6.83 6.66 5.57
CA GLU A 89 -7.27 6.31 4.22
C GLU A 89 -6.26 6.82 3.18
N GLY A 90 -5.82 8.08 3.26
CA GLY A 90 -4.78 8.62 2.39
C GLY A 90 -3.43 7.90 2.56
N ILE A 91 -3.07 7.46 3.78
CA ILE A 91 -1.89 6.61 3.96
C ILE A 91 -2.05 5.29 3.20
N GLN A 92 -3.23 4.66 3.27
CA GLN A 92 -3.49 3.39 2.61
C GLN A 92 -3.42 3.52 1.09
N GLU A 93 -3.99 4.59 0.51
CA GLU A 93 -3.96 4.84 -0.94
C GLU A 93 -2.53 5.00 -1.48
N GLU A 94 -1.70 5.78 -0.78
CA GLU A 94 -0.30 5.98 -1.15
C GLU A 94 0.51 4.69 -1.00
N VAL A 95 0.34 3.96 0.11
CA VAL A 95 1.03 2.69 0.33
C VAL A 95 0.64 1.64 -0.72
N ASP A 96 -0.63 1.56 -1.10
CA ASP A 96 -1.11 0.70 -2.19
C ASP A 96 -0.39 1.04 -3.51
N THR A 97 -0.31 2.33 -3.83
CA THR A 97 0.34 2.83 -5.05
C THR A 97 1.84 2.51 -5.05
N PHE A 98 2.57 2.87 -4.00
CA PHE A 98 4.02 2.61 -3.90
C PHE A 98 4.35 1.13 -3.95
N THR A 99 3.55 0.28 -3.29
CA THR A 99 3.78 -1.16 -3.27
C THR A 99 3.59 -1.77 -4.65
N PHE A 100 2.55 -1.32 -5.38
CA PHE A 100 2.28 -1.78 -6.73
C PHE A 100 3.35 -1.30 -7.73
N GLU A 101 3.57 0.02 -7.80
CA GLU A 101 4.49 0.61 -8.76
C GLU A 101 5.93 0.16 -8.51
N GLY A 102 6.37 0.16 -7.24
CA GLY A 102 7.73 -0.22 -6.87
C GLY A 102 8.02 -1.70 -7.19
N HIS A 103 7.05 -2.59 -6.95
CA HIS A 103 7.22 -4.01 -7.24
C HIS A 103 7.26 -4.30 -8.73
N ASP A 104 6.27 -3.81 -9.50
CA ASP A 104 6.10 -4.20 -10.90
C ASP A 104 7.15 -3.56 -11.80
N THR A 105 7.52 -2.29 -11.55
CA THR A 105 8.55 -1.61 -12.34
C THR A 105 9.95 -2.17 -12.08
N THR A 106 10.28 -2.47 -10.83
CA THR A 106 11.59 -3.06 -10.47
C THR A 106 11.69 -4.49 -10.98
N SER A 107 10.63 -5.29 -10.86
CA SER A 107 10.59 -6.66 -11.39
C SER A 107 10.76 -6.70 -12.91
N ALA A 108 10.13 -5.76 -13.62
CA ALA A 108 10.36 -5.59 -15.05
C ALA A 108 11.82 -5.22 -15.32
N ALA A 109 12.38 -4.22 -14.62
CA ALA A 109 13.75 -3.77 -14.83
C ALA A 109 14.81 -4.86 -14.57
N LEU A 110 14.59 -5.74 -13.58
CA LEU A 110 15.52 -6.83 -13.25
C LEU A 110 15.43 -8.03 -14.19
N ASN A 111 14.33 -8.18 -14.94
CA ASN A 111 14.10 -9.29 -15.85
C ASN A 111 14.49 -8.97 -17.32
N TRP A 112 15.05 -7.78 -17.56
CA TRP A 112 15.64 -7.36 -18.84
C TRP A 112 17.16 -7.63 -18.85
#